data_AF-A0A2T0SQH1-F1
#
_entry.id   AF-A0A2T0SQH1-F1
#
_cell.length_a   1.000
_cell.length_b   1.000
_cell.length_c   1.000
_cell.angle_alpha   90.00
_cell.angle_beta   90.00
_cell.angle_gamma   90.00
#
_symmetry.space_group_name_H-M   'P 1'
#
loop_
_entity.id
_entity.type
_entity.pdbx_description
1 polymer ?
#
loop_
_entity_poly.entity_id
_entity_poly.type
_entity_poly.pdbx_seq_one_letter_code
_entity_poly.pdbx_strand_id
1 'polypeptide(L)'
;MTGGRATPVYASKVPDHRGLTMTGGIELRVRKETVEISRKGTGGLSVKITAKDCAQGGIFQMEPERGDGARTRIVHTLADNTFYYDNPAFRAQLGKFLGSQCTDVATGPPDQFCVQVAPRVNIADDGAPKLVLRDSAQVATRIRQASCGPDFTNALGLSETRDHCGGVSVWDVASGGRMGMVTGEDATEVANPPTACTTDCQAENGVNGELAVLGFPSPAPAASRLTPRSSTDGLDSPITAP
;
A
#
# COMPACT_ATOMS: atom_id res chain seq x y z
N MET A 1 16.02 9.40 -3.15
CA MET A 1 15.69 7.96 -3.01
C MET A 1 16.52 7.07 -3.91
N THR A 2 16.53 7.26 -5.24
CA THR A 2 17.21 6.33 -6.17
C THR A 2 18.66 6.67 -6.53
N GLY A 3 19.17 7.81 -6.06
CA GLY A 3 20.52 8.28 -6.43
C GLY A 3 20.66 8.65 -7.91
N GLY A 4 19.58 9.07 -8.56
CA GLY A 4 19.56 9.42 -9.99
C GLY A 4 19.54 8.22 -10.93
N ARG A 5 19.36 7.00 -10.40
CA ARG A 5 19.26 5.77 -11.20
C ARG A 5 17.80 5.44 -11.50
N ALA A 6 17.57 4.88 -12.68
CA ALA A 6 16.29 4.24 -12.99
C ALA A 6 16.13 3.00 -12.10
N THR A 7 15.10 2.99 -11.26
CA THR A 7 14.82 1.91 -10.32
C THR A 7 13.38 1.45 -10.50
N PRO A 8 13.12 0.45 -11.36
CA PRO A 8 11.79 -0.11 -11.51
C PRO A 8 11.35 -0.72 -10.17
N VAL A 9 10.19 -0.30 -9.65
CA VAL A 9 9.64 -0.85 -8.40
C VAL A 9 8.67 -1.98 -8.68
N TYR A 10 7.74 -1.75 -9.62
CA TYR A 10 6.73 -2.72 -10.01
C TYR A 10 7.01 -3.21 -11.42
N ALA A 11 7.01 -4.53 -11.59
CA ALA A 11 6.92 -5.17 -12.91
C ALA A 11 5.50 -5.03 -13.45
N SER A 12 4.48 -5.15 -12.59
CA SER A 12 3.08 -4.99 -12.97
C SER A 12 2.18 -4.64 -11.78
N LYS A 13 1.03 -4.01 -12.10
CA LYS A 13 -0.12 -3.83 -11.21
C LYS A 13 -1.36 -4.12 -12.05
N VAL A 14 -1.91 -5.33 -11.92
CA VAL A 14 -2.92 -5.85 -12.85
C VAL A 14 -4.27 -5.96 -12.14
N PRO A 15 -5.28 -5.17 -12.52
CA PRO A 15 -6.65 -5.37 -12.07
C PRO A 15 -7.32 -6.50 -12.87
N ASP A 16 -7.94 -7.45 -12.17
CA ASP A 16 -8.85 -8.43 -12.74
C ASP A 16 -10.27 -7.83 -12.81
N HIS A 17 -10.71 -7.54 -14.03
CA HIS A 17 -12.03 -6.99 -14.32
C HIS A 17 -13.13 -8.05 -14.40
N ARG A 18 -12.83 -9.32 -14.13
CA ARG A 18 -13.79 -10.42 -14.02
C ARG A 18 -14.68 -10.56 -15.25
N GLY A 19 -14.07 -10.52 -16.42
CA GLY A 19 -14.75 -10.61 -17.73
C GLY A 19 -15.35 -9.31 -18.25
N LEU A 20 -15.32 -8.21 -17.48
CA LEU A 20 -15.61 -6.88 -18.03
C LEU A 20 -14.42 -6.38 -18.87
N THR A 21 -14.70 -5.55 -19.87
CA THR A 21 -13.70 -5.09 -20.83
C THR A 21 -13.67 -3.56 -20.89
N MET A 22 -12.47 -3.01 -20.97
CA MET A 22 -12.24 -1.56 -21.13
C MET A 22 -12.44 -1.19 -22.60
N THR A 23 -13.64 -0.77 -22.97
CA THR A 23 -14.05 -0.49 -24.36
C THR A 23 -13.99 0.99 -24.73
N GLY A 24 -14.02 1.89 -23.73
CA GLY A 24 -14.00 3.33 -23.96
C GLY A 24 -12.64 3.85 -24.42
N GLY A 25 -12.63 5.09 -24.91
CA GLY A 25 -11.41 5.84 -25.16
C GLY A 25 -10.63 6.13 -23.87
N ILE A 26 -9.33 6.36 -24.01
CA ILE A 26 -8.49 6.83 -22.91
C ILE A 26 -8.66 8.34 -22.79
N GLU A 27 -8.97 8.81 -21.58
CA GLU A 27 -8.94 10.22 -21.24
C GLU A 27 -7.68 10.51 -20.42
N LEU A 28 -6.87 11.46 -20.90
CA LEU A 28 -5.68 11.96 -20.21
C LEU A 28 -5.94 13.39 -19.73
N ARG A 29 -5.72 13.65 -18.45
CA ARG A 29 -5.76 14.99 -17.86
C ARG A 29 -4.44 15.27 -17.17
N VAL A 30 -3.87 16.44 -17.45
CA VAL A 30 -2.67 16.93 -16.76
C VAL A 30 -3.03 18.25 -16.10
N ARG A 31 -2.87 18.33 -14.78
CA ARG A 31 -3.18 19.52 -13.98
C ARG A 31 -2.07 19.76 -12.97
N LYS A 32 -1.33 20.86 -13.12
CA LYS A 32 -0.16 21.18 -12.28
C LYS A 32 0.82 19.99 -12.29
N GLU A 33 1.07 19.41 -11.12
CA GLU A 33 2.00 18.28 -10.90
C GLU A 33 1.30 16.91 -10.96
N THR A 34 0.01 16.88 -11.32
CA THR A 34 -0.80 15.66 -11.36
C THR A 34 -1.10 15.24 -12.79
N VAL A 35 -0.90 13.96 -13.07
CA VAL A 35 -1.36 13.28 -14.28
C VAL A 35 -2.46 12.29 -13.90
N GLU A 36 -3.61 12.38 -14.57
CA GLU A 36 -4.71 11.44 -14.45
C GLU A 36 -4.95 10.76 -15.80
N ILE A 37 -5.03 9.44 -15.79
CA ILE A 37 -5.46 8.63 -16.93
C ILE A 37 -6.72 7.92 -16.51
N SER A 38 -7.79 8.03 -17.29
CA SER A 38 -9.02 7.27 -17.04
C SER A 38 -9.53 6.59 -18.28
N ARG A 39 -10.22 5.47 -18.10
CA ARG A 39 -10.87 4.73 -19.17
C ARG A 39 -12.12 4.05 -18.64
N LYS A 40 -13.14 3.94 -19.48
CA LYS A 40 -14.41 3.28 -19.16
C LYS A 40 -14.55 1.95 -19.90
N GLY A 41 -15.43 1.10 -19.41
CA GLY A 41 -15.69 -0.23 -19.95
C GLY A 41 -17.14 -0.65 -19.83
N THR A 42 -17.38 -1.92 -20.14
CA THR A 42 -18.71 -2.55 -19.99
C THR A 42 -19.14 -2.66 -18.53
N GLY A 43 -20.43 -2.81 -18.26
CA GLY A 43 -20.94 -3.07 -16.91
C GLY A 43 -20.67 -1.94 -15.89
N GLY A 44 -20.53 -0.70 -16.37
CA GLY A 44 -20.18 0.45 -15.51
C GLY A 44 -18.73 0.42 -15.02
N LEU A 45 -17.85 -0.39 -15.62
CA LEU A 45 -16.43 -0.41 -15.28
C LEU A 45 -15.79 0.95 -15.60
N SER A 46 -15.06 1.50 -14.64
CA SER A 46 -14.18 2.63 -14.83
C SER A 46 -12.87 2.38 -14.09
N VAL A 47 -11.75 2.83 -14.64
CA VAL A 47 -10.47 2.84 -13.94
C VAL A 47 -9.88 4.22 -14.13
N LYS A 48 -9.49 4.83 -13.02
CA LYS A 48 -8.70 6.06 -12.99
C LYS A 48 -7.35 5.76 -12.35
N ILE A 49 -6.28 6.24 -12.98
CA ILE A 49 -4.92 6.18 -12.48
C ILE A 49 -4.45 7.61 -12.29
N THR A 50 -4.00 7.92 -11.08
CA THR A 50 -3.48 9.23 -10.71
C THR A 50 -2.01 9.09 -10.33
N ALA A 51 -1.16 9.91 -10.93
CA ALA A 51 0.23 10.06 -10.54
C ALA A 51 0.49 11.52 -10.18
N LYS A 52 1.19 11.75 -9.08
CA LYS A 52 1.65 13.08 -8.69
C LYS A 52 3.07 12.97 -8.16
N ASP A 53 3.92 13.86 -8.63
CA ASP A 53 5.27 14.02 -8.08
C ASP A 53 5.26 15.18 -7.09
N CYS A 54 5.83 15.00 -5.91
CA CYS A 54 6.05 16.07 -4.95
C CYS A 54 7.34 15.84 -4.17
N ALA A 55 7.91 16.93 -3.64
CA ALA A 55 9.25 16.94 -3.05
C ALA A 55 9.46 15.94 -1.89
N GLN A 56 8.37 15.56 -1.21
CA GLN A 56 8.39 14.68 -0.04
C GLN A 56 8.02 13.22 -0.33
N GLY A 57 7.57 12.91 -1.55
CA GLY A 57 7.20 11.56 -1.95
C GLY A 57 5.98 11.53 -2.87
N GLY A 58 6.17 11.05 -4.10
CA GLY A 58 5.08 10.97 -5.07
C GLY A 58 4.02 9.91 -4.73
N ILE A 59 2.83 10.09 -5.30
CA ILE A 59 1.77 9.09 -5.29
C ILE A 59 1.59 8.47 -6.67
N PHE A 60 1.28 7.18 -6.68
CA PHE A 60 0.69 6.50 -7.83
C PHE A 60 -0.49 5.72 -7.30
N GLN A 61 -1.70 6.00 -7.80
CA GLN A 61 -2.94 5.44 -7.29
C GLN A 61 -3.81 4.92 -8.44
N MET A 62 -4.41 3.76 -8.25
CA MET A 62 -5.43 3.16 -9.11
C MET A 62 -6.76 3.12 -8.38
N GLU A 63 -7.81 3.61 -9.03
CA GLU A 63 -9.18 3.71 -8.49
C GLU A 63 -10.12 2.98 -9.47
N PRO A 64 -10.44 1.70 -9.20
CA PRO A 64 -11.43 0.97 -9.98
C PRO A 64 -12.86 1.26 -9.49
N GLU A 65 -13.78 1.34 -10.43
CA GLU A 65 -15.21 1.47 -10.18
C GLU A 65 -15.96 0.45 -11.05
N ARG A 66 -17.03 -0.12 -10.51
CA ARG A 66 -17.89 -1.08 -11.22
C ARG A 66 -19.35 -0.76 -10.96
N GLY A 67 -20.18 -0.91 -11.99
CA GLY A 67 -21.63 -0.71 -11.89
C GLY A 67 -22.35 -1.80 -11.10
N ASP A 68 -21.74 -2.98 -10.96
CA ASP A 68 -22.25 -4.08 -10.12
C ASP A 68 -21.85 -3.95 -8.64
N GLY A 69 -21.08 -2.93 -8.28
CA GLY A 69 -20.57 -2.70 -6.93
C GLY A 69 -19.54 -3.73 -6.45
N ALA A 70 -19.17 -4.71 -7.27
CA ALA A 70 -18.24 -5.76 -6.86
C ALA A 70 -16.83 -5.20 -6.62
N ARG A 71 -16.05 -5.92 -5.82
CA ARG A 71 -14.62 -5.64 -5.64
C ARG A 71 -13.82 -6.04 -6.89
N THR A 72 -12.75 -5.28 -7.14
CA THR A 72 -11.75 -5.56 -8.18
C THR A 72 -10.50 -6.13 -7.51
N ARG A 73 -10.08 -7.34 -7.93
CA ARG A 73 -8.81 -7.90 -7.47
C ARG A 73 -7.67 -7.23 -8.20
N ILE A 74 -6.66 -6.76 -7.49
CA ILE A 74 -5.44 -6.18 -8.03
C ILE A 74 -4.26 -7.01 -7.54
N VAL A 75 -3.47 -7.51 -8.49
CA VAL A 75 -2.21 -8.20 -8.21
C VAL A 75 -1.06 -7.23 -8.46
N HIS A 76 -0.27 -6.96 -7.43
CA HIS A 76 1.00 -6.27 -7.55
C HIS A 76 2.12 -7.28 -7.74
N THR A 77 2.99 -7.05 -8.71
CA THR A 77 4.24 -7.80 -8.88
C THR A 77 5.39 -6.81 -8.90
N LEU A 78 6.33 -6.97 -7.96
CA LEU A 78 7.52 -6.15 -7.86
C LEU A 78 8.54 -6.53 -8.96
N ALA A 79 9.35 -5.56 -9.37
CA ALA A 79 10.48 -5.81 -10.27
C ALA A 79 11.57 -6.66 -9.59
N ASP A 80 12.43 -7.31 -10.37
CA ASP A 80 13.34 -8.36 -9.89
C ASP A 80 14.24 -7.95 -8.71
N ASN A 81 14.75 -6.72 -8.71
CA ASN A 81 15.65 -6.20 -7.65
C ASN A 81 14.91 -5.58 -6.47
N THR A 82 13.59 -5.45 -6.56
CA THR A 82 12.73 -4.81 -5.57
C THR A 82 11.96 -5.86 -4.79
N PHE A 83 11.85 -5.75 -3.47
CA PHE A 83 11.24 -6.76 -2.61
C PHE A 83 10.45 -6.16 -1.44
N TYR A 84 9.44 -6.90 -0.99
CA TYR A 84 8.75 -6.66 0.26
C TYR A 84 9.57 -7.16 1.45
N TYR A 85 9.57 -6.41 2.55
CA TYR A 85 10.22 -6.79 3.80
C TYR A 85 9.40 -6.30 5.01
N ASP A 86 9.51 -7.04 6.11
CA ASP A 86 8.99 -6.64 7.42
C ASP A 86 9.92 -5.60 8.04
N ASN A 87 9.44 -4.38 8.29
CA ASN A 87 10.31 -3.30 8.70
C ASN A 87 10.74 -3.47 10.18
N PRO A 88 12.04 -3.73 10.45
CA PRO A 88 12.52 -3.96 11.81
C PRO A 88 12.42 -2.70 12.69
N ALA A 89 12.38 -1.50 12.11
CA ALA A 89 12.17 -0.26 12.87
C ALA A 89 10.79 -0.22 13.52
N PHE A 90 9.76 -0.70 12.81
CA PHE A 90 8.40 -0.83 13.36
C PHE A 90 8.33 -1.97 14.38
N ARG A 91 8.98 -3.10 14.11
CA ARG A 91 9.06 -4.21 15.07
C ARG A 91 9.66 -3.81 16.41
N ALA A 92 10.70 -2.99 16.40
CA ALA A 92 11.34 -2.51 17.62
C ALA A 92 10.43 -1.63 18.50
N GLN A 93 9.35 -1.09 17.93
CA GLN A 93 8.40 -0.21 18.61
C GLN A 93 6.98 -0.80 18.71
N LEU A 94 6.82 -2.08 18.38
CA LEU A 94 5.51 -2.70 18.23
C LEU A 94 4.66 -2.54 19.50
N GLY A 95 3.41 -2.11 19.34
CA GLY A 95 2.44 -1.93 20.42
C GLY A 95 2.56 -0.61 21.19
N LYS A 96 3.65 0.13 21.00
CA LYS A 96 3.81 1.46 21.59
C LYS A 96 2.90 2.47 20.91
N PHE A 97 2.45 3.46 21.66
CA PHE A 97 1.72 4.61 21.17
C PHE A 97 2.69 5.75 20.88
N LEU A 98 2.70 6.24 19.63
CA LEU A 98 3.59 7.31 19.18
C LEU A 98 2.82 8.41 18.44
N GLY A 99 3.37 9.62 18.52
CA GLY A 99 2.82 10.85 17.92
C GLY A 99 2.75 11.98 18.95
N SER A 100 2.53 13.19 18.46
CA SER A 100 2.56 14.43 19.27
C SER A 100 1.51 14.48 20.39
N GLN A 101 0.39 13.78 20.24
CA GLN A 101 -0.71 13.75 21.21
C GLN A 101 -0.64 12.56 22.17
N CYS A 102 0.37 11.69 22.05
CA CYS A 102 0.52 10.59 22.99
C CYS A 102 0.99 11.09 24.36
N THR A 103 0.15 10.87 25.36
CA THR A 103 0.48 11.17 26.77
C THR A 103 1.20 10.01 27.46
N ASP A 104 1.06 8.78 26.95
CA ASP A 104 1.72 7.59 27.46
C ASP A 104 2.06 6.63 26.32
N VAL A 105 3.29 6.10 26.32
CA VAL A 105 3.82 5.23 25.26
C VAL A 105 3.26 3.80 25.31
N ALA A 106 2.74 3.36 26.46
CA ALA A 106 2.22 2.02 26.65
C ALA A 106 0.70 1.95 26.46
N THR A 107 -0.05 2.97 26.87
CA THR A 107 -1.53 2.93 26.90
C THR A 107 -2.20 3.86 25.90
N GLY A 108 -1.55 4.96 25.52
CA GLY A 108 -2.21 6.03 24.76
C GLY A 108 -3.41 6.63 25.51
N PRO A 109 -3.98 7.69 24.97
CA PRO A 109 -5.29 7.46 24.37
C PRO A 109 -5.11 7.38 22.86
N PRO A 110 -5.60 6.33 22.18
CA PRO A 110 -5.60 6.29 20.72
C PRO A 110 -6.32 7.53 20.15
N ASP A 111 -5.64 8.27 19.27
CA ASP A 111 -6.15 9.49 18.65
C ASP A 111 -5.57 9.68 17.23
N GLN A 112 -5.98 10.73 16.52
CA GLN A 112 -5.47 11.11 15.21
C GLN A 112 -3.94 11.23 15.19
N PHE A 113 -3.35 11.79 16.25
CA PHE A 113 -1.91 11.94 16.42
C PHE A 113 -1.35 11.17 17.62
N CYS A 114 -2.07 10.13 18.05
CA CYS A 114 -1.52 9.13 18.97
C CYS A 114 -1.86 7.72 18.49
N VAL A 115 -0.92 7.10 17.78
CA VAL A 115 -1.17 5.89 17.01
C VAL A 115 -0.38 4.73 17.58
N GLN A 116 -1.05 3.60 17.78
CA GLN A 116 -0.38 2.36 18.16
C GLN A 116 0.43 1.82 16.99
N VAL A 117 1.71 1.53 17.23
CA VAL A 117 2.59 0.94 16.23
C VAL A 117 2.15 -0.48 15.93
N ALA A 118 1.71 -0.68 14.70
CA ALA A 118 1.44 -1.99 14.10
C ALA A 118 2.61 -2.43 13.20
N PRO A 119 2.67 -3.70 12.80
CA PRO A 119 3.62 -4.17 11.81
C PRO A 119 3.59 -3.35 10.53
N ARG A 120 4.75 -3.19 9.89
CA ARG A 120 4.86 -2.47 8.63
C ARG A 120 5.62 -3.29 7.61
N VAL A 121 4.92 -3.59 6.52
CA VAL A 121 5.58 -4.08 5.30
C VAL A 121 5.97 -2.88 4.46
N ASN A 122 7.25 -2.82 4.11
CA ASN A 122 7.79 -1.84 3.19
C ASN A 122 8.34 -2.54 1.94
N ILE A 123 8.62 -1.74 0.92
CA ILE A 123 9.25 -2.14 -0.33
C ILE A 123 10.62 -1.47 -0.38
N ALA A 124 11.67 -2.25 -0.66
CA ALA A 124 13.04 -1.78 -0.86
C ALA A 124 13.61 -2.34 -2.17
N ASP A 125 14.75 -1.80 -2.60
CA ASP A 125 15.48 -2.25 -3.79
C ASP A 125 16.98 -2.36 -3.48
N ASP A 126 17.61 -3.45 -3.93
CA ASP A 126 19.03 -3.71 -3.67
C ASP A 126 19.97 -2.71 -4.38
N GLY A 127 19.55 -2.18 -5.54
CA GLY A 127 20.29 -1.18 -6.31
C GLY A 127 20.08 0.26 -5.84
N ALA A 128 19.09 0.50 -4.98
CA ALA A 128 18.74 1.81 -4.43
C ALA A 128 18.48 1.74 -2.92
N PRO A 129 19.53 1.69 -2.07
CA PRO A 129 19.38 1.42 -0.63
C PRO A 129 18.62 2.52 0.15
N LYS A 130 18.46 3.72 -0.42
CA LYS A 130 17.66 4.81 0.15
C LYS A 130 16.23 4.87 -0.39
N LEU A 131 15.82 3.88 -1.17
CA LEU A 131 14.45 3.73 -1.65
C LEU A 131 13.63 3.00 -0.60
N VAL A 132 12.52 3.62 -0.20
CA VAL A 132 11.50 2.98 0.64
C VAL A 132 10.13 3.34 0.10
N LEU A 133 9.26 2.34 -0.01
CA LEU A 133 7.85 2.52 -0.34
C LEU A 133 6.98 1.65 0.56
N ARG A 134 5.66 1.85 0.47
CA ARG A 134 4.66 0.88 0.89
C ARG A 134 3.46 0.92 -0.06
N ASP A 135 2.75 -0.19 -0.15
CA ASP A 135 1.42 -0.20 -0.72
C ASP A 135 0.48 0.70 0.12
N SER A 136 -0.33 1.52 -0.55
CA SER A 136 -1.24 2.49 0.07
C SER A 136 -2.67 2.23 -0.37
N ALA A 137 -3.44 1.57 0.49
CA ALA A 137 -4.81 1.15 0.24
C ALA A 137 -5.84 2.13 0.82
N GLN A 138 -7.02 2.20 0.22
CA GLN A 138 -8.21 2.82 0.78
C GLN A 138 -9.43 2.02 0.34
N VAL A 139 -10.26 1.57 1.30
CA VAL A 139 -11.37 0.63 1.03
C VAL A 139 -10.91 -0.58 0.21
N ALA A 140 -9.75 -1.13 0.57
CA ALA A 140 -9.20 -2.34 -0.01
C ALA A 140 -8.78 -3.31 1.08
N THR A 141 -9.00 -4.60 0.83
CA THR A 141 -8.64 -5.68 1.73
C THR A 141 -7.51 -6.46 1.11
N ARG A 142 -6.45 -6.67 1.87
CA ARG A 142 -5.35 -7.53 1.47
C ARG A 142 -5.77 -8.99 1.54
N ILE A 143 -5.35 -9.81 0.58
CA ILE A 143 -5.73 -11.22 0.49
C ILE A 143 -4.60 -12.11 1.03
N ARG A 144 -4.99 -13.08 1.86
CA ARG A 144 -4.06 -14.03 2.46
C ARG A 144 -3.45 -14.97 1.42
N GLN A 145 -2.15 -15.13 1.50
CA GLN A 145 -1.30 -16.01 0.68
C GLN A 145 -0.57 -16.99 1.61
N ALA A 146 -1.19 -18.12 1.96
CA ALA A 146 -0.78 -18.99 3.06
C ALA A 146 0.65 -19.54 2.98
N SER A 147 1.18 -19.73 1.78
CA SER A 147 2.56 -20.15 1.50
C SER A 147 3.58 -19.02 1.59
N CYS A 148 3.12 -17.77 1.66
CA CYS A 148 3.96 -16.60 1.85
C CYS A 148 4.22 -16.32 3.33
N GLY A 149 5.19 -15.46 3.59
CA GLY A 149 5.80 -15.40 4.90
C GLY A 149 6.28 -14.02 5.31
N PRO A 150 6.58 -13.86 6.61
CA PRO A 150 6.14 -14.77 7.69
C PRO A 150 4.69 -14.46 8.13
N ASP A 151 4.08 -15.35 8.94
CA ASP A 151 3.11 -14.86 9.93
C ASP A 151 3.93 -13.94 10.82
N PHE A 152 3.54 -12.69 10.95
CA PHE A 152 4.32 -11.69 11.65
C PHE A 152 4.37 -11.91 13.18
N THR A 153 4.11 -13.12 13.67
CA THR A 153 3.85 -13.52 15.07
C THR A 153 4.44 -12.54 16.07
N ASN A 154 3.59 -11.70 16.64
CA ASN A 154 4.00 -10.76 17.68
C ASN A 154 3.64 -11.24 19.08
N ALA A 155 4.39 -10.73 20.05
CA ALA A 155 4.13 -10.94 21.47
C ALA A 155 2.86 -10.20 21.97
N LEU A 156 2.17 -9.45 21.11
CA LEU A 156 0.97 -8.68 21.43
C LEU A 156 -0.33 -9.46 21.12
N GLY A 157 -0.23 -10.67 20.57
CA GLY A 157 -1.40 -11.47 20.19
C GLY A 157 -2.23 -10.86 19.07
N LEU A 158 -1.71 -9.88 18.31
CA LEU A 158 -2.42 -9.37 17.13
C LEU A 158 -2.38 -10.44 16.05
N SER A 159 -3.55 -10.75 15.48
CA SER A 159 -3.65 -11.61 14.32
C SER A 159 -2.99 -10.93 13.13
N GLU A 160 -1.82 -11.41 12.75
CA GLU A 160 -1.18 -10.99 11.52
C GLU A 160 -1.30 -12.08 10.46
N THR A 161 -1.31 -11.63 9.22
CA THR A 161 -1.77 -12.44 8.11
C THR A 161 -0.66 -12.52 7.06
N ARG A 162 -0.35 -13.75 6.62
CA ARG A 162 0.60 -14.08 5.54
C ARG A 162 0.10 -13.53 4.21
N ASP A 163 0.17 -12.22 4.04
CA ASP A 163 -0.57 -11.56 2.95
C ASP A 163 0.35 -10.93 1.91
N HIS A 164 1.66 -11.14 2.05
CA HIS A 164 2.68 -10.69 1.12
C HIS A 164 3.68 -11.80 0.90
N CYS A 165 3.97 -12.04 -0.37
CA CYS A 165 5.18 -12.72 -0.78
C CYS A 165 6.31 -11.70 -0.92
N GLY A 166 7.54 -12.16 -1.11
CA GLY A 166 8.70 -11.28 -1.32
C GLY A 166 8.56 -10.32 -2.50
N GLY A 167 7.67 -10.60 -3.45
CA GLY A 167 7.46 -9.81 -4.66
C GLY A 167 6.03 -9.69 -5.13
N VAL A 168 5.07 -10.24 -4.40
CA VAL A 168 3.67 -10.27 -4.80
C VAL A 168 2.81 -9.87 -3.62
N SER A 169 1.84 -8.99 -3.87
CA SER A 169 0.73 -8.73 -2.96
C SER A 169 -0.58 -8.73 -3.74
N VAL A 170 -1.65 -9.20 -3.10
CA VAL A 170 -2.98 -9.35 -3.70
C VAL A 170 -3.99 -8.56 -2.88
N TRP A 171 -4.84 -7.80 -3.56
CA TRP A 171 -5.77 -6.87 -2.93
C TRP A 171 -7.14 -6.93 -3.57
N ASP A 172 -8.20 -6.98 -2.79
CA ASP A 172 -9.57 -6.76 -3.25
C ASP A 172 -9.99 -5.32 -2.92
N VAL A 173 -10.10 -4.49 -3.95
CA VAL A 173 -10.44 -3.07 -3.85
C VAL A 173 -11.93 -2.88 -4.11
N ALA A 174 -12.65 -2.23 -3.21
CA ALA A 174 -14.07 -1.89 -3.43
C ALA A 174 -14.24 -0.95 -4.63
N SER A 175 -15.44 -0.94 -5.21
CA SER A 175 -15.81 0.07 -6.20
C SER A 175 -15.68 1.48 -5.59
N GLY A 176 -14.90 2.36 -6.23
CA GLY A 176 -14.56 3.69 -5.69
C GLY A 176 -13.45 3.68 -4.62
N GLY A 177 -12.90 2.50 -4.29
CA GLY A 177 -11.72 2.35 -3.46
C GLY A 177 -10.42 2.69 -4.21
N ARG A 178 -9.30 2.68 -3.49
CA ARG A 178 -7.98 3.05 -4.04
C ARG A 178 -6.91 2.04 -3.68
N MET A 179 -6.04 1.78 -4.63
CA MET A 179 -4.81 1.03 -4.40
C MET A 179 -3.65 1.76 -5.07
N GLY A 180 -2.71 2.23 -4.26
CA GLY A 180 -1.54 2.93 -4.73
C GLY A 180 -0.26 2.56 -3.99
N MET A 181 0.67 3.49 -4.01
CA MET A 181 1.90 3.47 -3.22
C MET A 181 2.18 4.85 -2.64
N VAL A 182 2.90 4.89 -1.53
CA VAL A 182 3.58 6.09 -1.03
C VAL A 182 5.07 5.80 -0.89
N THR A 183 5.88 6.84 -0.99
CA THR A 183 7.35 6.77 -1.01
C THR A 183 7.95 7.65 0.08
N GLY A 184 9.21 7.40 0.44
CA GLY A 184 9.93 8.29 1.37
C GLY A 184 9.40 8.21 2.81
N GLU A 185 9.32 9.35 3.49
CA GLU A 185 8.94 9.43 4.91
C GLU A 185 7.54 8.86 5.17
N ASP A 186 6.58 9.15 4.28
CA ASP A 186 5.19 8.65 4.31
C ASP A 186 5.09 7.12 4.28
N ALA A 187 6.10 6.45 3.70
CA ALA A 187 6.15 4.99 3.71
C ALA A 187 6.47 4.43 5.11
N THR A 188 7.05 5.25 5.98
CA THR A 188 7.58 4.89 7.29
C THR A 188 6.95 5.66 8.45
N GLU A 189 5.87 6.39 8.15
CA GLU A 189 5.03 7.05 9.15
C GLU A 189 4.09 6.06 9.86
N VAL A 190 3.98 6.24 11.18
CA VAL A 190 3.02 5.55 12.06
C VAL A 190 1.67 6.26 11.95
N ALA A 191 0.95 5.93 10.89
CA ALA A 191 -0.35 6.52 10.61
C ALA A 191 -1.51 5.60 11.00
N ASN A 192 -2.63 6.22 11.34
CA ASN A 192 -3.91 5.55 11.48
C ASN A 192 -4.30 4.80 10.19
N PRO A 193 -5.15 3.75 10.28
CA PRO A 193 -5.72 3.12 9.10
C PRO A 193 -6.39 4.15 8.18
N PRO A 194 -6.35 3.93 6.85
CA PRO A 194 -6.95 4.83 5.89
C PRO A 194 -8.44 5.01 6.16
N THR A 195 -8.94 6.25 6.13
CA THR A 195 -10.36 6.55 6.28
C THR A 195 -11.17 5.87 5.16
N ALA A 196 -12.20 5.11 5.54
CA ALA A 196 -13.13 4.53 4.58
C ALA A 196 -13.93 5.64 3.91
N CYS A 197 -13.52 6.03 2.71
CA CYS A 197 -14.16 7.07 1.93
C CYS A 197 -14.03 6.72 0.45
N THR A 198 -15.15 6.81 -0.27
CA THR A 198 -15.28 6.41 -1.67
C THR A 198 -15.68 7.59 -2.58
N THR A 199 -16.03 8.76 -2.01
CA THR A 199 -16.44 9.97 -2.76
C THR A 199 -15.92 11.22 -2.06
N ASP A 200 -15.34 12.17 -2.81
CA ASP A 200 -14.86 13.48 -2.32
C ASP A 200 -13.96 13.47 -1.08
N CYS A 201 -13.15 12.42 -0.96
CA CYS A 201 -12.18 12.31 0.12
C CYS A 201 -11.11 13.40 -0.03
N GLN A 202 -11.16 14.42 0.83
CA GLN A 202 -10.04 15.32 1.02
C GLN A 202 -8.92 14.54 1.68
N ALA A 203 -7.87 14.20 0.94
CA ALA A 203 -6.61 13.72 1.51
C ALA A 203 -5.79 14.91 2.05
N GLU A 204 -6.46 15.83 2.74
CA GLU A 204 -5.88 17.05 3.33
C GLU A 204 -5.79 16.93 4.86
N ASN A 205 -5.70 15.71 5.39
CA ASN A 205 -5.21 15.52 6.75
C ASN A 205 -3.70 15.81 6.73
N GLY A 206 -3.35 17.10 6.60
CA GLY A 206 -2.00 17.59 6.75
C GLY A 206 -1.55 17.25 8.15
N VAL A 207 -0.83 16.15 8.28
CA VAL A 207 -0.32 15.68 9.56
C VAL A 207 0.78 16.59 10.09
N ASN A 208 1.29 17.57 9.31
CA ASN A 208 2.23 18.63 9.71
C ASN A 208 3.43 18.16 10.56
N GLY A 209 3.84 16.90 10.43
CA GLY A 209 4.90 16.28 11.25
C GLY A 209 4.48 15.85 12.66
N GLU A 210 3.19 15.82 12.97
CA GLU A 210 2.62 15.38 14.26
C GLU A 210 2.68 13.85 14.44
N LEU A 211 2.73 13.10 13.34
CA LEU A 211 2.88 11.64 13.37
C LEU A 211 4.35 11.23 13.45
N ALA A 212 4.60 10.14 14.18
CA ALA A 212 5.95 9.60 14.31
C ALA A 212 6.41 8.93 13.00
N VAL A 213 7.63 9.25 12.57
CA VAL A 213 8.31 8.58 11.45
C VAL A 213 9.40 7.67 12.02
N LEU A 214 9.25 6.35 11.84
CA LEU A 214 10.21 5.37 12.38
C LEU A 214 11.37 5.06 11.42
N GLY A 215 11.26 5.51 10.16
CA GLY A 215 12.25 5.28 9.13
C GLY A 215 12.35 3.81 8.70
N PHE A 216 13.51 3.48 8.12
CA PHE A 216 13.77 2.18 7.52
C PHE A 216 15.25 1.83 7.57
N PRO A 217 15.60 0.54 7.63
CA PRO A 217 17.00 0.12 7.49
C PRO A 217 17.51 0.36 6.06
N SER A 218 18.74 0.87 5.95
CA SER A 218 19.41 1.13 4.68
C SER A 218 20.82 0.53 4.69
N PRO A 219 21.08 -0.60 3.99
CA PRO A 219 20.12 -1.40 3.21
C PRO A 219 19.15 -2.21 4.08
N ALA A 220 18.07 -2.69 3.49
CA ALA A 220 17.12 -3.58 4.17
C ALA A 220 17.76 -4.97 4.45
N PRO A 221 17.68 -5.51 5.68
CA PRO A 221 18.32 -6.78 6.03
C PRO A 221 17.71 -7.95 5.25
N ALA A 222 18.56 -8.88 4.81
CA ALA A 222 18.11 -10.10 4.13
C ALA A 222 17.14 -10.93 4.99
N ALA A 223 17.39 -10.99 6.30
CA ALA A 223 16.56 -11.72 7.26
C ALA A 223 15.14 -11.13 7.43
N SER A 224 14.91 -9.88 7.01
CA SER A 224 13.60 -9.22 7.08
C SER A 224 12.80 -9.39 5.79
N ARG A 225 13.39 -9.92 4.71
CA ARG A 225 12.72 -10.07 3.42
C ARG A 225 11.63 -11.13 3.50
N LEU A 226 10.50 -10.83 2.87
CA LEU A 226 9.38 -11.77 2.81
C LEU A 226 9.69 -12.86 1.78
N THR A 227 9.23 -14.08 2.05
CA THR A 227 9.50 -15.26 1.21
C THR A 227 8.28 -16.18 1.16
N PRO A 228 8.09 -16.97 0.08
CA PRO A 228 8.88 -16.98 -1.14
C PRO A 228 8.65 -15.71 -1.97
N ARG A 229 9.37 -15.54 -3.08
CA ARG A 229 9.20 -14.38 -3.96
C ARG A 229 7.76 -14.22 -4.47
N SER A 230 7.11 -15.33 -4.81
CA SER A 230 5.77 -15.36 -5.37
C SER A 230 5.02 -16.61 -4.90
N SER A 231 3.69 -16.54 -4.97
CA SER A 231 2.78 -17.67 -4.76
C SER A 231 1.52 -17.49 -5.61
N THR A 232 0.84 -18.60 -5.89
CA THR A 232 -0.50 -18.61 -6.49
C THR A 232 -1.62 -18.48 -5.46
N ASP A 233 -1.31 -18.59 -4.16
CA ASP A 233 -2.30 -18.43 -3.11
C ASP A 233 -2.95 -17.05 -3.17
N GLY A 234 -4.25 -17.01 -2.87
CA GLY A 234 -5.03 -15.77 -2.89
C GLY A 234 -5.54 -15.37 -4.27
N LEU A 235 -4.93 -15.82 -5.37
CA LEU A 235 -5.31 -15.41 -6.73
C LEU A 235 -6.73 -15.82 -7.08
N ASP A 236 -7.12 -17.05 -6.73
CA ASP A 236 -8.45 -17.60 -6.99
C ASP A 236 -9.39 -17.53 -5.77
N SER A 237 -8.97 -16.85 -4.68
CA SER A 237 -9.80 -16.74 -3.48
C SER A 237 -11.13 -16.05 -3.80
N PRO A 238 -12.26 -16.51 -3.25
CA PRO A 238 -13.55 -15.88 -3.48
C PRO A 238 -13.50 -14.39 -3.14
N ILE A 239 -13.85 -13.55 -4.10
CA ILE A 239 -14.00 -12.12 -3.87
C ILE A 239 -15.32 -11.93 -3.13
N THR A 240 -15.28 -11.41 -1.91
CA THR A 240 -16.49 -11.17 -1.12
C THR A 240 -17.37 -10.12 -1.79
N ALA A 241 -18.68 -10.21 -1.57
CA ALA A 241 -19.60 -9.13 -1.92
C ALA A 241 -19.16 -7.81 -1.23
N PRO A 242 -19.52 -6.64 -1.81
CA PRO A 242 -19.14 -5.33 -1.30
C PRO A 242 -19.35 -5.14 0.21
#